data_AF-A0ABD4RAE9-F1
#
_entry.id   AF-A0ABD4RAE9-F1
#
_cell.length_a   1.000
_cell.length_b   1.000
_cell.length_c   1.000
_cell.angle_alpha   90.00
_cell.angle_beta   90.00
_cell.angle_gamma   90.00
#
_symmetry.space_group_name_H-M   'P 1'
#
loop_
_entity.id
_entity.type
_entity.pdbx_description
1 polymer ?
#
loop_
_entity_poly.entity_id
_entity_poly.type
_entity_poly.pdbx_seq_one_letter_code
_entity_poly.pdbx_strand_id
1 'polypeptide(L)' 'MKILKYTLPLVFFIAFSMVSIFLTGIVLYACGEVFFLAYKGIPMSFSSDIVLFLGKISICIGIFAGVMLWIANLLKK' A
#
# COMPACT_ATOMS: atom_id res chain seq x y z
N MET A 1 22.04 -7.47 -20.95
CA MET A 1 21.57 -6.10 -20.64
C MET A 1 20.04 -5.89 -20.71
N LYS A 2 19.22 -6.71 -21.39
CA LYS A 2 17.75 -6.48 -21.46
C LYS A 2 17.02 -6.60 -20.11
N ILE A 3 17.41 -7.54 -19.24
CA ILE A 3 16.72 -7.81 -17.96
C ILE A 3 16.80 -6.63 -16.99
N LEU A 4 17.95 -5.97 -16.90
CA LEU A 4 18.16 -4.82 -16.00
C LEU A 4 17.22 -3.64 -16.31
N LYS A 5 16.86 -3.47 -17.60
CA LYS A 5 15.92 -2.43 -18.05
C LYS A 5 14.49 -2.67 -17.59
N TYR A 6 14.09 -3.92 -17.32
CA TYR A 6 12.75 -4.26 -16.81
C TYR A 6 12.70 -4.29 -15.27
N THR A 7 13.84 -4.49 -14.60
CA THR A 7 13.92 -4.49 -13.14
C THR A 7 13.63 -3.11 -12.55
N LEU A 8 14.16 -2.04 -13.16
CA LEU A 8 13.99 -0.67 -12.66
C LEU A 8 12.52 -0.19 -12.64
N PRO A 9 11.72 -0.33 -13.72
CA PRO A 9 10.30 0.01 -13.68
C PRO A 9 9.50 -0.90 -12.75
N LEU A 10 9.92 -2.15 -12.55
CA LEU A 10 9.25 -3.09 -11.64
C LEU A 10 9.45 -2.69 -10.17
N VAL A 11 10.67 -2.33 -9.79
CA VAL A 11 10.97 -1.81 -8.44
C VAL A 11 10.22 -0.50 -8.19
N PHE A 12 10.18 0.39 -9.18
CA PHE A 12 9.42 1.64 -9.08
C PHE A 12 7.92 1.39 -8.90
N PHE A 13 7.35 0.45 -9.64
CA PHE A 13 5.94 0.07 -9.51
C PHE A 13 5.61 -0.50 -8.12
N ILE A 14 6.48 -1.37 -7.58
CA ILE A 14 6.31 -1.92 -6.24
C ILE A 14 6.34 -0.81 -5.18
N ALA A 15 7.36 0.06 -5.23
CA ALA A 15 7.49 1.16 -4.29
C ALA A 15 6.29 2.12 -4.37
N PHE A 16 5.87 2.47 -5.58
CA PHE A 16 4.69 3.32 -5.80
C PHE A 16 3.41 2.67 -5.27
N SER A 17 3.23 1.36 -5.51
CA SER A 17 2.09 0.60 -4.99
C SER A 17 2.07 0.54 -3.46
N MET A 18 3.22 0.32 -2.81
CA MET A 18 3.30 0.30 -1.35
C MET A 18 2.91 1.65 -0.76
N VAL A 19 3.42 2.74 -1.33
CA VAL A 19 3.15 4.11 -0.87
C VAL A 19 1.69 4.48 -1.10
N SER A 20 1.12 4.16 -2.27
CA SER A 20 -0.27 4.50 -2.57
C SER A 20 -1.25 3.77 -1.66
N ILE A 21 -1.07 2.47 -1.45
CA ILE A 21 -1.93 1.66 -0.56
C ILE A 21 -1.84 2.17 0.88
N PHE A 22 -0.63 2.47 1.34
CA PHE A 22 -0.42 3.01 2.68
C PHE A 22 -1.13 4.36 2.85
N LEU A 23 -0.98 5.27 1.88
CA LEU A 23 -1.60 6.59 1.92
C LEU A 23 -3.13 6.48 1.87
N THR A 24 -3.67 5.64 0.98
CA THR A 24 -5.12 5.37 0.93
C THR A 24 -5.64 4.82 2.25
N GLY A 25 -4.91 3.89 2.86
CA GLY A 25 -5.31 3.34 4.15
C GLY A 25 -5.28 4.39 5.28
N ILE A 26 -4.27 5.28 5.32
CA ILE A 26 -4.24 6.38 6.29
C ILE A 26 -5.44 7.32 6.10
N VAL A 27 -5.76 7.66 4.84
CA VAL A 27 -6.91 8.52 4.54
C VAL A 27 -8.22 7.87 5.00
N LEU A 28 -8.41 6.58 4.74
CA LEU A 28 -9.58 5.83 5.21
C LEU A 28 -9.64 5.75 6.73
N TYR A 29 -8.49 5.56 7.39
CA TYR A 29 -8.41 5.53 8.85
C TYR A 29 -8.77 6.89 9.47
N ALA A 30 -8.18 7.98 8.99
CA ALA A 30 -8.49 9.33 9.44
C ALA A 30 -9.96 9.68 9.18
N CYS A 31 -10.50 9.32 8.00
CA CYS A 31 -11.90 9.51 7.68
C CYS A 31 -12.83 8.75 8.65
N GLY A 32 -12.50 7.50 8.97
CA GLY A 32 -13.23 6.70 9.97
C GLY A 32 -13.25 7.37 11.34
N GLU A 33 -12.10 7.84 11.83
CA GLU A 33 -12.00 8.57 13.09
C GLU A 33 -12.82 9.87 13.09
N VAL A 34 -12.83 10.64 11.99
CA VAL A 34 -13.69 11.84 11.86
C VAL A 34 -15.16 11.46 11.95
N PHE A 35 -15.55 10.35 11.30
CA PHE A 35 -16.93 9.88 11.30
C PHE A 35 -17.36 9.42 12.71
N PHE A 36 -16.50 8.70 13.42
CA PHE A 36 -16.75 8.31 14.81
C PHE A 36 -16.88 9.50 15.77
N LEU A 37 -16.03 10.52 15.58
CA LEU A 37 -16.12 11.75 16.36
C LEU A 37 -17.41 12.52 16.06
N ALA A 38 -17.77 12.67 14.79
CA ALA A 38 -18.96 13.42 14.36
C ALA A 38 -20.28 12.73 14.77
N TYR A 39 -20.36 11.40 14.69
CA TYR A 39 -21.61 10.67 14.94
C TYR A 39 -21.76 10.14 16.37
N LYS A 40 -20.66 9.74 17.00
CA LYS A 40 -20.68 9.08 18.32
C LYS A 40 -20.03 9.91 19.42
N GLY A 41 -19.41 11.05 19.09
CA GLY A 41 -18.69 11.88 20.06
C GLY A 41 -17.48 11.19 20.69
N ILE A 42 -16.99 10.10 20.09
CA ILE A 42 -15.80 9.40 20.59
C ILE A 42 -14.58 10.25 20.25
N PRO A 43 -13.68 10.51 21.20
CA PRO A 43 -12.48 11.28 20.95
C PRO A 43 -11.59 10.56 19.93
N MET A 44 -11.07 11.33 18.98
CA MET A 44 -10.15 10.86 17.95
C MET A 44 -8.91 10.25 18.60
N SER A 45 -8.64 8.97 18.35
CA SER A 45 -7.46 8.29 18.88
C SER A 45 -6.67 7.65 17.75
N PHE A 46 -5.64 8.35 17.29
CA PHE A 46 -4.69 7.79 16.33
C PHE A 46 -3.77 6.79 17.03
N SER A 47 -3.97 5.50 16.79
CA SER A 47 -3.12 4.44 17.33
C SER A 47 -1.96 4.14 16.39
N SER A 48 -0.74 4.13 16.93
CA SER A 48 0.47 3.73 16.21
C SER A 48 0.44 2.27 15.75
N ASP A 49 -0.26 1.39 16.48
CA ASP A 49 -0.40 -0.02 16.10
C ASP A 49 -1.18 -0.18 14.79
N ILE A 50 -2.21 0.64 14.59
CA ILE A 50 -3.00 0.65 13.35
C ILE A 50 -2.13 1.13 12.19
N VAL A 51 -1.35 2.20 12.39
CA VAL A 51 -0.42 2.70 11.35
C VAL A 51 0.62 1.63 10.97
N LEU A 52 1.20 0.93 11.95
CA LEU A 52 2.13 -0.17 11.70
C LEU A 52 1.46 -1.35 10.98
N PHE A 53 0.22 -1.66 11.33
CA PHE A 53 -0.56 -2.70 10.67
C PHE A 53 -0.84 -2.37 9.21
N LEU A 54 -1.24 -1.12 8.92
CA LEU A 54 -1.39 -0.63 7.55
C LEU A 54 -0.08 -0.71 6.75
N GLY A 55 1.05 -0.40 7.40
CA GLY A 55 2.37 -0.54 6.79
C GLY A 55 2.67 -1.99 6.39
N LYS A 56 2.38 -2.96 7.27
CA LYS A 56 2.53 -4.39 6.95
C LYS A 56 1.66 -4.80 5.76
N ILE A 57 0.40 -4.36 5.73
CA ILE A 57 -0.52 -4.66 4.63
C ILE A 57 -0.01 -4.07 3.32
N SER A 58 0.43 -2.80 3.32
CA SER A 58 0.91 -2.15 2.10
C SER A 58 2.15 -2.85 1.52
N ILE A 59 3.06 -3.30 2.39
CA ILE A 59 4.25 -4.06 2.00
C ILE A 59 3.83 -5.40 1.38
N CYS A 60 2.94 -6.16 2.03
CA CYS A 60 2.49 -7.45 1.52
C CYS A 60 1.83 -7.32 0.13
N ILE A 61 0.93 -6.36 -0.04
CA ILE A 61 0.21 -6.16 -1.30
C ILE A 61 1.15 -5.63 -2.39
N GLY A 62 2.04 -4.69 -2.06
CA GLY A 62 3.02 -4.16 -3.01
C GLY A 62 3.98 -5.23 -3.53
N ILE A 63 4.47 -6.13 -2.67
CA ILE A 63 5.29 -7.28 -3.08
C ILE A 63 4.48 -8.22 -3.97
N PHE A 64 3.24 -8.55 -3.57
CA PHE A 64 2.37 -9.43 -4.35
C PHE A 64 2.11 -8.88 -5.76
N ALA A 65 1.78 -7.59 -5.87
CA ALA A 65 1.57 -6.92 -7.16
C ALA A 65 2.84 -6.94 -8.03
N GLY A 66 4.01 -6.74 -7.41
CA GLY A 66 5.30 -6.84 -8.08
C GLY A 66 5.61 -8.23 -8.65
N VAL A 67 5.38 -9.28 -7.85
CA VAL A 67 5.60 -10.67 -8.28
C VAL A 67 4.64 -11.04 -9.40
N MET A 68 3.36 -10.67 -9.29
CA MET A 68 2.37 -10.91 -10.35
C MET A 68 2.73 -10.20 -11.66
N LEU A 69 3.18 -8.94 -11.59
CA LEU A 69 3.66 -8.21 -12.77
C LEU A 69 4.89 -8.88 -13.39
N TRP A 70 5.80 -9.42 -12.56
CA TRP A 70 6.96 -10.15 -13.04
C TRP A 70 6.57 -11.44 -13.77
N ILE A 71 5.65 -12.22 -13.20
CA ILE A 71 5.10 -13.44 -13.82
C ILE A 71 4.38 -13.08 -15.14
N ALA A 72 3.59 -12.02 -15.16
CA ALA A 72 2.90 -11.57 -16.38
C ALA A 72 3.88 -11.18 -17.50
N ASN A 73 5.00 -10.55 -17.15
CA ASN A 73 6.06 -10.21 -18.11
C ASN A 73 6.84 -11.44 -18.60
N LEU A 74 6.95 -12.50 -17.78
CA LEU A 74 7.53 -13.79 -18.19
C LEU A 74 6.60 -14.54 -19.16
N LEU A 75 5.30 -14.55 -18.90
CA LEU A 75 4.29 -15.22 -19.74
C LEU A 75 4.05 -14.52 -21.09
N LYS A 76 4.33 -13.22 -21.19
CA LYS A 76 4.24 -12.46 -22.45
C LYS A 76 5.36 -12.77 -23.44
N LYS A 77 6.31 -13.61 -23.07
CA LYS A 77 7.52 -13.92 -23.84
C LYS A 77 7.49 -15.38 -24.28
#